data_AF-A0A538GTJ6-F1
#
_entry.id   AF-A0A538GTJ6-F1
#
_cell.length_a   1.000
_cell.length_b   1.000
_cell.length_c   1.000
_cell.angle_alpha   90.00
_cell.angle_beta   90.00
_cell.angle_gamma   90.00
#
_symmetry.space_group_name_H-M   'P 1'
#
loop_
_entity.id
_entity.type
_entity.pdbx_description
1 polymer ?
#
loop_
_entity_poly.entity_id
_entity_poly.type
_entity_poly.pdbx_seq_one_letter_code
_entity_poly.pdbx_strand_id
1 'polypeptide(L)'
;MSATQDPVDKLLAATGDLDRITGRLEHVENAFPRRVNADPEQVERGLAQLVLTLVELLRQLMERQALRRMDNGTLTDDQIERLGDTFMKLEARMQELKAHFELEDRDLNLNLGPLGDLL
;
A
#
# COMPACT_ATOMS: atom_id res chain seq x y z
N MET A 1 54.93 -20.57 6.43
CA MET A 1 54.80 -19.73 5.22
C MET A 1 53.40 -19.12 5.25
N SER A 2 53.25 -17.98 5.94
CA SER A 2 51.98 -17.26 6.01
C SER A 2 51.84 -16.41 4.76
N ALA A 3 50.79 -16.66 3.99
CA ALA A 3 50.37 -15.78 2.91
C ALA A 3 49.96 -14.43 3.53
N THR A 4 50.74 -13.39 3.25
CA THR A 4 50.34 -12.00 3.45
C THR A 4 49.13 -11.76 2.57
N GLN A 5 47.94 -11.76 3.19
CA GLN A 5 46.71 -11.37 2.53
C GLN A 5 46.80 -9.85 2.34
N ASP A 6 47.04 -9.42 1.10
CA ASP A 6 47.32 -8.02 0.78
C ASP A 6 46.15 -7.13 1.24
N PRO A 7 46.43 -6.04 1.99
CA PRO A 7 45.39 -5.12 2.47
C PRO A 7 44.64 -4.43 1.33
N VAL A 8 45.22 -4.41 0.13
CA VAL A 8 44.63 -3.86 -1.09
C VAL A 8 43.46 -4.72 -1.59
N ASP A 9 43.53 -6.04 -1.49
CA ASP A 9 42.45 -6.96 -1.92
C ASP A 9 41.20 -6.83 -1.03
N LYS A 10 41.39 -6.63 0.28
CA LYS A 10 40.27 -6.35 1.20
C LYS A 10 39.61 -5.00 0.93
N LEU A 11 40.39 -4.01 0.48
CA LEU A 11 39.88 -2.68 0.14
C LEU A 11 39.07 -2.71 -1.17
N LEU A 12 39.55 -3.47 -2.17
CA LEU A 12 38.84 -3.69 -3.43
C LEU A 12 37.52 -4.47 -3.21
N ALA A 13 37.52 -5.47 -2.32
CA ALA A 13 36.30 -6.20 -1.95
C ALA A 13 35.27 -5.30 -1.24
N ALA A 14 35.70 -4.43 -0.33
CA ALA A 14 34.82 -3.47 0.35
C ALA A 14 34.20 -2.44 -0.61
N THR A 15 34.90 -2.10 -1.70
CA THR A 15 34.40 -1.19 -2.74
C THR A 15 33.29 -1.85 -3.57
N GLY A 16 33.42 -3.14 -3.87
CA GLY A 16 32.37 -3.90 -4.57
C GLY A 16 31.09 -4.10 -3.73
N ASP A 17 31.21 -4.14 -2.40
CA ASP A 17 30.04 -4.16 -1.50
C ASP A 17 29.35 -2.80 -1.41
N LEU A 18 30.11 -1.70 -1.47
CA LEU A 18 29.56 -0.35 -1.60
C LEU A 18 28.81 -0.17 -2.92
N ASP A 19 29.33 -0.66 -4.04
CA ASP A 19 28.65 -0.60 -5.34
C ASP A 19 27.34 -1.39 -5.34
N ARG A 20 27.28 -2.53 -4.63
CA ARG A 20 26.05 -3.31 -4.45
C ARG A 20 25.02 -2.58 -3.58
N ILE A 21 25.46 -1.89 -2.54
CA ILE A 21 24.59 -1.07 -1.69
C ILE A 21 24.07 0.14 -2.48
N THR A 22 24.94 0.81 -3.24
CA THR A 22 24.59 1.94 -4.12
C THR A 22 23.57 1.52 -5.17
N GLY A 23 23.81 0.40 -5.88
CA GLY A 23 22.86 -0.14 -6.86
C GLY A 23 21.49 -0.48 -6.24
N ARG A 24 21.46 -0.95 -4.98
CA ARG A 24 20.19 -1.23 -4.28
C ARG A 24 19.48 0.05 -3.80
N LEU A 25 20.22 1.11 -3.49
CA LEU A 25 19.68 2.42 -3.12
C LEU A 25 19.13 3.18 -4.32
N GLU A 26 19.74 3.07 -5.50
CA GLU A 26 19.23 3.67 -6.75
C GLU A 26 17.83 3.15 -7.13
N HIS A 27 17.56 1.87 -6.86
CA HIS A 27 16.23 1.29 -7.08
C HIS A 27 15.19 1.81 -6.08
N VAL A 28 15.59 2.14 -4.85
CA VAL A 28 14.71 2.76 -3.84
C VAL A 28 14.46 4.24 -4.17
N GLU A 29 15.46 4.96 -4.66
CA GLU A 29 15.31 6.36 -5.09
C GLU A 29 14.45 6.52 -6.35
N ASN A 30 14.38 5.48 -7.20
CA ASN A 30 13.47 5.45 -8.34
C ASN A 30 12.07 4.92 -7.99
N ALA A 31 11.89 4.28 -6.82
CA ALA A 31 10.60 3.77 -6.35
C ALA A 31 9.72 4.85 -5.73
N PHE A 32 10.30 5.96 -5.28
CA PHE A 32 9.57 7.12 -4.80
C PHE A 32 9.96 8.34 -5.63
N PRO A 33 9.00 9.05 -6.26
CA PRO A 33 9.32 10.27 -6.98
C PRO A 33 10.08 11.22 -6.03
N ARG A 34 11.34 11.54 -6.36
CA ARG A 34 12.26 12.41 -5.59
C ARG A 34 11.69 13.79 -5.23
N ARG A 35 10.56 14.15 -5.83
CA ARG A 35 9.72 15.26 -5.43
C ARG A 35 8.28 14.77 -5.52
N VAL A 36 7.60 14.61 -4.40
CA VAL A 36 6.14 14.78 -4.39
C VAL A 36 5.94 16.20 -4.91
N ASN A 37 5.44 16.32 -6.13
CA ASN A 37 5.11 17.62 -6.69
C ASN A 37 3.91 18.13 -5.88
N ALA A 38 4.22 18.83 -4.79
CA ALA A 38 3.26 19.22 -3.77
C ALA A 38 2.49 20.47 -4.21
N ASP A 39 1.83 20.37 -5.35
CA ASP A 39 0.74 21.26 -5.68
C ASP A 39 -0.38 20.97 -4.67
N PRO A 40 -0.80 21.95 -3.83
CA PRO A 40 -1.73 21.69 -2.72
C PRO A 40 -3.00 20.94 -3.13
N GLU A 41 -3.52 21.25 -4.31
CA GLU A 41 -4.72 20.62 -4.90
C GLU A 41 -4.45 19.14 -5.27
N GLN A 42 -3.25 18.82 -5.74
CA GLN A 42 -2.85 17.45 -6.10
C GLN A 42 -2.52 16.60 -4.86
N VAL A 43 -2.00 17.22 -3.79
CA VAL A 43 -1.71 16.53 -2.52
C VAL A 43 -2.99 16.11 -1.82
N GLU A 44 -3.99 17.00 -1.77
CA GLU A 44 -5.29 16.69 -1.16
C GLU A 44 -5.96 15.50 -1.85
N ARG A 45 -6.02 15.52 -3.19
CA ARG A 45 -6.60 14.42 -3.98
C ARG A 45 -5.80 13.11 -3.82
N GLY A 46 -4.47 13.17 -3.86
CA GLY A 46 -3.62 11.99 -3.69
C GLY A 46 -3.71 11.38 -2.29
N LEU A 47 -3.83 12.21 -1.25
CA LEU A 47 -4.06 11.73 0.11
C LEU A 47 -5.45 11.11 0.27
N ALA A 48 -6.47 11.73 -0.33
CA ALA A 48 -7.82 11.15 -0.36
C ALA A 48 -7.84 9.78 -1.05
N GLN A 49 -7.17 9.66 -2.20
CA GLN A 49 -7.00 8.39 -2.92
C GLN A 49 -6.35 7.32 -2.02
N LEU A 50 -5.26 7.65 -1.32
CA LEU A 50 -4.58 6.74 -0.41
C LEU A 50 -5.49 6.26 0.74
N VAL A 51 -6.17 7.21 1.40
CA VAL A 51 -7.06 6.88 2.52
C VAL A 51 -8.25 6.05 2.05
N LEU A 52 -8.89 6.43 0.93
CA LEU A 52 -10.02 5.68 0.38
C LEU A 52 -9.62 4.27 -0.06
N THR A 53 -8.43 4.12 -0.62
CA THR A 53 -7.87 2.80 -0.96
C THR A 53 -7.67 1.94 0.29
N LEU A 54 -7.13 2.51 1.37
CA LEU A 54 -6.96 1.79 2.63
C LEU A 54 -8.30 1.39 3.24
N VAL A 55 -9.29 2.27 3.21
CA VAL A 55 -10.64 1.99 3.69
C VAL A 55 -11.29 0.86 2.87
N GLU A 56 -11.11 0.87 1.55
CA GLU A 56 -11.61 -0.16 0.64
C GLU A 56 -10.97 -1.53 0.93
N LEU A 57 -9.65 -1.57 1.13
CA LEU A 57 -8.95 -2.80 1.53
C LEU A 57 -9.49 -3.35 2.86
N LEU A 58 -9.70 -2.48 3.85
CA LEU A 58 -10.28 -2.87 5.13
C LEU A 58 -11.72 -3.37 4.96
N ARG A 59 -12.53 -2.73 4.12
CA ARG A 59 -13.89 -3.17 3.79
C ARG A 59 -13.88 -4.61 3.24
N GLN A 60 -13.05 -4.88 2.24
CA GLN A 60 -12.92 -6.21 1.63
C GLN A 60 -12.45 -7.27 2.64
N LEU A 61 -11.50 -6.92 3.51
CA LEU A 61 -11.07 -7.81 4.58
C LEU A 61 -12.22 -8.12 5.55
N MET A 62 -12.95 -7.10 5.99
CA MET A 62 -14.07 -7.26 6.90
C MET A 62 -15.19 -8.08 6.27
N GLU A 63 -15.48 -7.88 4.99
CA GLU A 63 -16.45 -8.67 4.21
C GLU A 63 -16.05 -10.15 4.18
N ARG A 64 -14.78 -10.44 3.87
CA ARG A 64 -14.27 -11.82 3.88
C ARG A 64 -14.36 -12.45 5.27
N GLN A 65 -14.08 -11.69 6.33
CA GLN A 65 -14.25 -12.16 7.71
C GLN A 65 -15.71 -12.38 8.08
N ALA A 66 -16.61 -11.52 7.60
CA ALA A 66 -18.05 -11.63 7.80
C ALA A 66 -18.57 -12.95 7.24
N LEU A 67 -18.28 -13.23 5.97
CA LEU A 67 -18.63 -14.48 5.29
C LEU A 67 -18.12 -15.69 6.07
N ARG A 68 -16.82 -15.69 6.41
CA ARG A 68 -16.25 -16.78 7.22
C ARG A 68 -16.93 -16.96 8.57
N ARG A 69 -17.35 -15.88 9.23
CA ARG A 69 -18.01 -15.97 10.55
C ARG A 69 -19.45 -16.47 10.42
N MET A 70 -20.14 -16.10 9.35
CA MET A 70 -21.47 -16.63 9.00
C MET A 70 -21.39 -18.13 8.73
N ASP A 71 -20.44 -18.58 7.89
CA ASP A 71 -20.25 -20.01 7.57
C ASP A 71 -19.96 -20.87 8.81
N ASN A 72 -19.21 -20.31 9.77
CA ASN A 72 -18.88 -20.98 11.02
C ASN A 72 -19.99 -20.87 12.09
N GLY A 73 -21.14 -20.24 11.79
CA GLY A 73 -22.24 -20.03 12.74
C GLY A 73 -21.88 -19.16 13.95
N THR A 74 -20.87 -18.30 13.82
CA THR A 74 -20.36 -17.45 14.92
C THR A 74 -21.03 -16.09 15.00
N LEU A 75 -22.00 -15.82 14.12
CA LEU A 75 -22.83 -14.61 14.12
C LEU A 75 -24.30 -15.01 14.22
N THR A 76 -25.06 -14.26 15.02
CA THR A 76 -26.53 -14.35 15.04
C THR A 76 -27.13 -13.61 13.85
N ASP A 77 -28.38 -13.92 13.49
CA ASP A 77 -29.08 -13.24 12.38
C ASP A 77 -29.11 -11.71 12.56
N ASP A 78 -29.42 -11.21 13.76
CA ASP A 78 -29.38 -9.77 14.06
C ASP A 78 -27.98 -9.15 13.88
N GLN A 79 -26.90 -9.92 14.13
CA GLN A 79 -25.53 -9.44 13.93
C GLN A 79 -25.19 -9.37 12.42
N ILE A 80 -25.71 -10.32 11.64
CA ILE A 80 -25.56 -10.35 10.18
C ILE A 80 -26.25 -9.13 9.56
N GLU A 81 -27.49 -8.86 9.96
CA GLU A 81 -28.27 -7.71 9.46
C GLU A 81 -27.56 -6.38 9.77
N ARG A 82 -27.16 -6.16 11.03
CA ARG A 82 -26.44 -4.93 11.41
C ARG A 82 -25.12 -4.74 10.66
N LEU A 83 -24.44 -5.84 10.34
CA LEU A 83 -23.19 -5.78 9.59
C LEU A 83 -23.44 -5.41 8.12
N GLY A 84 -24.47 -5.98 7.51
CA GLY A 84 -24.94 -5.60 6.17
C GLY A 84 -25.29 -4.11 6.10
N ASP A 85 -26.10 -3.62 7.04
CA ASP A 85 -26.46 -2.21 7.16
C ASP A 85 -25.23 -1.29 7.28
N THR A 86 -24.22 -1.74 8.02
CA THR A 86 -22.98 -0.99 8.20
C THR A 86 -22.19 -0.92 6.90
N PHE A 87 -22.08 -2.03 6.15
CA PHE A 87 -21.41 -2.03 4.86
C PHE A 87 -22.13 -1.17 3.82
N MET A 88 -23.47 -1.21 3.76
CA MET A 88 -24.24 -0.36 2.86
C MET A 88 -24.03 1.13 3.16
N LYS A 89 -24.01 1.51 4.44
CA LYS A 89 -23.72 2.89 4.86
C LYS A 89 -22.29 3.31 4.50
N LEU A 90 -21.33 2.42 4.71
CA LEU A 90 -19.93 2.68 4.33
C LEU A 90 -19.82 2.89 2.82
N GLU A 91 -20.44 2.01 2.02
CA GLU A 91 -20.43 2.13 0.55
C GLU A 91 -21.04 3.47 0.09
N ALA A 92 -22.17 3.89 0.65
CA ALA A 92 -22.77 5.19 0.33
C ALA A 92 -21.80 6.36 0.62
N ARG A 93 -21.13 6.33 1.78
CA ARG A 93 -20.13 7.36 2.14
C ARG A 93 -18.90 7.31 1.25
N MET A 94 -18.47 6.12 0.85
CA MET A 94 -17.37 5.95 -0.10
C MET A 94 -17.72 6.59 -1.45
N GLN A 95 -18.96 6.43 -1.94
CA GLN A 95 -19.40 7.06 -3.18
C GLN A 95 -19.44 8.59 -3.08
N GLU A 96 -19.93 9.13 -1.97
CA GLU A 96 -19.93 10.59 -1.71
C GLU A 96 -18.50 11.16 -1.70
N LEU A 97 -17.56 10.50 -1.02
CA LEU A 97 -16.17 10.94 -0.94
C LEU A 97 -15.44 10.81 -2.27
N LYS A 98 -15.64 9.70 -3.00
CA LYS A 98 -15.10 9.54 -4.35
C LYS A 98 -15.57 10.65 -5.29
N ALA A 99 -16.87 10.98 -5.26
CA ALA A 99 -17.42 12.07 -6.06
C ALA A 99 -16.81 13.43 -5.66
N HIS A 100 -16.61 13.68 -4.36
CA HIS A 100 -16.03 14.93 -3.87
C HIS A 100 -14.57 15.14 -4.34
N PHE A 101 -13.77 14.08 -4.37
CA PHE A 101 -12.36 14.14 -4.79
C PHE A 101 -12.14 13.79 -6.26
N GLU A 102 -13.20 13.67 -7.05
CA GLU A 102 -13.16 13.31 -8.48
C GLU A 102 -12.37 12.00 -8.72
N LEU A 103 -12.65 10.99 -7.90
CA LEU A 103 -12.03 9.67 -7.95
C LEU A 103 -13.02 8.63 -8.46
N GLU A 104 -12.53 7.70 -9.25
CA GLU A 104 -13.24 6.53 -9.71
C GLU A 104 -12.73 5.25 -9.02
N ASP A 105 -13.45 4.14 -9.15
CA ASP A 105 -13.04 2.87 -8.53
C ASP A 105 -11.65 2.41 -8.98
N ARG A 106 -11.30 2.66 -10.25
CA ARG A 106 -9.96 2.37 -10.79
C ARG A 106 -8.85 3.15 -10.11
N ASP A 107 -9.16 4.34 -9.58
CA ASP A 107 -8.17 5.18 -8.92
C ASP A 107 -7.85 4.65 -7.51
N LEU A 108 -8.71 3.81 -6.93
CA LEU A 108 -8.39 3.14 -5.68
C LEU A 108 -7.35 2.01 -5.87
N ASN A 109 -7.05 1.61 -7.10
CA ASN A 109 -5.98 0.67 -7.34
C ASN A 109 -4.62 1.37 -7.39
N LEU A 110 -4.05 1.63 -6.21
CA LEU A 110 -2.76 2.28 -6.07
C LEU A 110 -1.61 1.36 -6.48
N ASN A 111 -0.80 1.83 -7.44
CA ASN A 111 0.49 1.23 -7.78
C ASN A 111 1.56 1.69 -6.78
N LEU A 112 2.08 0.76 -5.99
CA LEU A 112 3.15 1.01 -5.03
C LEU A 112 4.55 0.75 -5.62
N GLY A 113 4.68 0.77 -6.95
CA GLY A 113 5.92 0.49 -7.67
C GLY A 113 6.40 -0.94 -7.42
N PRO A 114 7.56 -1.14 -6.75
CA PRO A 114 8.14 -2.47 -6.53
C PRO A 114 7.28 -3.38 -5.63
N LEU A 115 6.31 -2.84 -4.90
CA LEU A 115 5.38 -3.62 -4.07
C LEU A 115 4.14 -4.10 -4.86
N GLY A 116 4.00 -3.69 -6.12
CA GLY A 116 2.86 -4.02 -6.96
C GLY A 116 1.64 -3.12 -6.72
N ASP A 117 0.51 -3.51 -7.29
CA ASP A 117 -0.78 -2.84 -7.14
C ASP A 117 -1.51 -3.34 -5.88
N LEU A 118 -2.26 -2.47 -5.21
CA LEU A 118 -2.90 -2.79 -3.93
C LEU A 118 -4.23 -3.55 -4.05
N LEU A 119 -4.97 -3.38 -5.16
CA LEU A 119 -6.32 -3.92 -5.39
C LEU A 119 -6.44 -4.74 -6.69
#